data_AF-A0A2H9R5A2-F1
#
_entry.id   AF-A0A2H9R5A2-F1
#
_cell.length_a   1.000
_cell.length_b   1.000
_cell.length_c   1.000
_cell.angle_alpha   90.00
_cell.angle_beta   90.00
_cell.angle_gamma   90.00
#
_symmetry.space_group_name_H-M   'P 1'
#
loop_
_entity.id
_entity.type
_entity.pdbx_description
1 polymer ?
#
loop_
_entity_poly.entity_id
_entity_poly.type
_entity_poly.pdbx_seq_one_letter_code
_entity_poly.pdbx_strand_id
1 'polypeptide(L)'
;MFFIFGWGHRNVKNFGSTLVQKCPICSHTSHYSLVRTRDWATLFFIPIFPYETKYFLECPVCKNAFELENENNIEKLKEIAELIEKFDNKEVTKKELNKQYKSLVKEIKPETKEEEDEED
;
A
#
# COMPACT_ATOMS: atom_id res chain seq x y z
N MET A 1 8.68 11.47 40.36
CA MET A 1 9.26 10.72 39.23
C MET A 1 8.28 10.86 38.07
N PHE A 2 8.61 11.62 37.03
CA PHE A 2 7.73 11.79 35.87
C PHE A 2 8.16 10.79 34.79
N PHE A 3 7.32 9.79 34.53
CA PHE A 3 7.43 8.94 33.35
C PHE A 3 6.60 9.57 32.23
N ILE A 4 7.26 10.18 31.25
CA ILE A 4 6.60 10.86 30.12
C ILE A 4 6.84 10.04 28.85
N PHE A 5 6.36 8.80 28.87
CA PHE A 5 6.29 7.96 27.67
C PHE A 5 4.90 8.10 27.07
N GLY A 6 4.83 8.53 25.81
CA GLY A 6 3.60 8.59 25.03
C GLY A 6 3.65 7.56 23.90
N TRP A 7 2.62 6.73 23.78
CA TRP A 7 2.39 5.86 22.63
C TRP A 7 1.30 6.49 21.77
N GLY A 8 1.48 6.56 20.45
CA GLY A 8 0.38 6.93 19.55
C GLY A 8 0.65 7.97 18.46
N HIS A 9 1.91 8.33 18.16
CA HIS A 9 2.15 9.14 16.96
C HIS A 9 2.17 8.24 15.73
N ARG A 10 1.04 8.21 15.01
CA ARG A 10 0.87 7.43 13.79
C ARG A 10 1.03 8.30 12.55
N ASN A 11 1.99 7.96 11.70
CA ASN A 11 2.23 8.64 10.42
C ASN A 11 1.68 7.79 9.27
N VAL A 12 0.78 8.35 8.48
CA VAL A 12 0.20 7.69 7.30
C VAL A 12 0.74 8.37 6.04
N LYS A 13 1.34 7.61 5.13
CA LYS A 13 1.80 8.08 3.82
C LYS A 13 1.07 7.29 2.73
N ASN A 14 0.40 8.00 1.82
CA ASN A 14 -0.14 7.42 0.60
C ASN A 14 0.91 7.54 -0.52
N PHE A 15 1.17 6.45 -1.23
CA PHE A 15 2.09 6.40 -2.37
C PHE A 15 1.35 6.59 -3.71
N GLY A 16 0.02 6.62 -3.71
CA GLY A 16 -0.79 6.77 -4.91
C GLY A 16 -1.26 5.44 -5.49
N SER A 17 -1.80 5.52 -6.70
CA SER A 17 -2.38 4.38 -7.41
C SER A 17 -1.31 3.36 -7.80
N THR A 18 -1.65 2.08 -7.67
CA THR A 18 -0.77 0.95 -7.95
C THR A 18 -1.47 -0.04 -8.87
N LEU A 19 -1.87 -1.20 -8.35
CA LEU A 19 -2.44 -2.27 -9.15
C LEU A 19 -3.94 -2.12 -9.38
N VAL A 20 -4.38 -2.62 -10.54
CA VAL A 20 -5.81 -2.79 -10.85
C VAL A 20 -6.22 -4.20 -10.51
N GLN A 21 -7.14 -4.32 -9.55
CA GLN A 21 -7.72 -5.59 -9.15
C GLN A 21 -9.19 -5.42 -8.76
N LYS A 22 -9.93 -6.53 -8.77
CA LYS A 22 -11.30 -6.58 -8.28
C LYS A 22 -11.28 -6.61 -6.76
N CYS A 23 -12.01 -5.72 -6.11
CA CYS A 23 -12.11 -5.73 -4.66
C CYS A 23 -12.93 -6.93 -4.18
N PRO A 24 -12.45 -7.71 -3.18
CA PRO A 24 -13.23 -8.82 -2.64
C PRO A 24 -14.50 -8.32 -1.92
N ILE A 25 -14.45 -7.13 -1.31
CA ILE A 25 -15.56 -6.60 -0.50
C ILE A 25 -16.63 -5.92 -1.37
N CYS A 26 -16.24 -4.99 -2.24
CA CYS A 26 -17.21 -4.22 -3.05
C CYS A 26 -17.35 -4.71 -4.49
N SER A 27 -16.59 -5.73 -4.91
CA SER A 27 -16.59 -6.30 -6.26
C SER A 27 -16.29 -5.33 -7.41
N HIS A 28 -15.84 -4.11 -7.13
CA HIS A 28 -15.45 -3.15 -8.15
C HIS A 28 -13.98 -3.33 -8.55
N THR A 29 -13.71 -3.31 -9.85
CA THR A 29 -12.35 -3.28 -10.40
C THR A 29 -11.86 -1.85 -10.44
N SER A 30 -10.83 -1.55 -9.64
CA SER A 30 -10.30 -0.18 -9.53
C SER A 30 -8.79 -0.19 -9.25
N HIS A 31 -8.16 0.97 -9.41
CA HIS A 31 -6.75 1.17 -9.06
C HIS A 31 -6.62 1.29 -7.54
N TYR A 32 -5.99 0.30 -6.92
CA TYR A 32 -5.72 0.31 -5.49
C TYR A 32 -4.63 1.33 -5.16
N SER A 33 -4.72 1.93 -3.97
CA SER A 33 -3.70 2.85 -3.47
C SER A 33 -2.83 2.17 -2.43
N LEU A 34 -1.51 2.32 -2.55
CA LEU A 34 -0.58 1.79 -1.54
C LEU A 34 -0.42 2.82 -0.42
N VAL A 35 -0.76 2.43 0.79
CA VAL A 35 -0.68 3.25 1.99
C VAL A 35 0.30 2.62 2.97
N ARG A 36 1.14 3.44 3.61
CA ARG A 36 2.02 3.00 4.68
C ARG A 36 1.66 3.72 5.96
N THR A 37 1.58 2.95 7.02
CA THR A 37 1.40 3.43 8.39
C THR A 37 2.68 3.18 9.16
N ARG A 38 3.19 4.20 9.86
CA ARG A 38 4.29 4.05 10.82
C ARG A 38 3.86 4.53 12.18
N ASP A 39 4.02 3.69 13.18
CA ASP A 39 3.79 4.06 14.56
C ASP A 39 5.10 4.41 15.24
N TRP A 40 5.13 5.58 15.88
CA TRP A 40 6.30 6.17 16.50
C TRP A 40 6.18 6.15 18.01
N ALA A 41 7.27 5.75 18.65
CA ALA A 41 7.45 5.94 20.07
C ALA A 41 7.75 7.43 20.32
N THR A 42 6.97 8.05 21.22
CA THR A 42 7.17 9.45 21.58
C THR A 42 7.72 9.58 22.99
N LEU A 43 8.70 10.46 23.16
CA LEU A 43 9.25 10.83 24.46
C LEU A 43 9.10 12.34 24.58
N PHE A 44 8.48 12.81 25.66
CA PHE A 44 8.16 14.24 25.83
C PHE A 44 7.41 14.84 24.61
N PHE A 45 6.47 14.10 24.03
CA PHE A 45 5.71 14.49 22.81
C PHE A 45 6.55 14.61 21.53
N ILE A 46 7.83 14.25 21.54
CA ILE A 46 8.68 14.21 20.35
C ILE A 46 8.72 12.76 19.83
N PRO A 47 8.30 12.48 18.58
CA PRO A 47 8.47 11.16 17.97
C PRO A 47 9.96 10.88 17.73
N ILE A 48 10.53 9.92 18.46
CA ILE A 48 11.97 9.63 18.42
C ILE A 48 12.28 8.53 17.40
N PHE A 49 11.60 7.39 17.50
CA PHE A 49 11.85 6.26 16.62
C PHE A 49 10.54 5.58 16.20
N PRO A 50 10.40 5.17 14.93
CA PRO A 50 9.32 4.29 14.51
C PRO A 50 9.58 2.89 15.05
N TYR A 51 8.59 2.27 15.68
CA TYR A 51 8.69 0.89 16.17
C TYR A 51 7.91 -0.10 15.31
N GLU A 52 6.94 0.39 14.54
CA GLU A 52 6.10 -0.44 13.69
C GLU A 52 5.89 0.24 12.34
N THR A 53 6.00 -0.52 11.25
CA THR A 53 5.73 -0.05 9.90
C THR A 53 4.93 -1.10 9.17
N LYS A 54 3.73 -0.73 8.74
CA LYS A 54 2.80 -1.60 8.02
C LYS A 54 2.45 -0.99 6.67
N TYR A 55 2.23 -1.85 5.68
CA TYR A 55 1.81 -1.46 4.35
C TYR A 55 0.42 -2.02 4.09
N PHE A 56 -0.38 -1.23 3.40
CA PHE A 56 -1.78 -1.53 3.15
C PHE A 56 -2.14 -1.21 1.71
N LEU A 57 -2.98 -2.05 1.11
CA LEU A 57 -3.65 -1.80 -0.15
C LEU A 57 -5.06 -1.30 0.09
N GLU A 58 -5.30 -0.02 -0.18
CA GLU A 58 -6.59 0.63 0.01
C GLU A 58 -7.40 0.63 -1.30
N CYS A 59 -8.65 0.17 -1.23
CA CYS A 59 -9.60 0.32 -2.32
C CYS A 59 -10.16 1.76 -2.35
N PRO A 60 -10.08 2.49 -3.48
CA PRO A 60 -10.59 3.86 -3.55
C PRO A 60 -12.12 3.96 -3.45
N VAL A 61 -12.85 2.87 -3.75
CA VAL A 61 -14.31 2.83 -3.79
C VAL A 61 -14.90 2.62 -2.39
N CYS A 62 -14.52 1.55 -1.70
CA CYS A 62 -15.08 1.18 -0.40
C CYS A 62 -14.19 1.55 0.79
N LYS A 63 -12.98 2.09 0.55
CA LYS A 63 -12.02 2.48 1.60
C LYS A 63 -11.53 1.35 2.50
N ASN A 64 -11.79 0.10 2.13
CA ASN A 64 -11.19 -1.04 2.80
C ASN A 64 -9.71 -1.16 2.46
N ALA A 65 -8.92 -1.52 3.46
CA ALA A 65 -7.48 -1.62 3.39
C ALA A 65 -7.04 -3.05 3.75
N PHE A 66 -6.22 -3.66 2.90
CA PHE A 66 -5.68 -5.01 3.12
C PHE A 66 -4.22 -4.90 3.51
N GLU A 67 -3.83 -5.50 4.63
CA GLU A 67 -2.42 -5.50 5.08
C GLU A 67 -1.56 -6.35 4.15
N LEU A 68 -0.40 -5.81 3.79
CA LEU A 68 0.63 -6.47 2.99
C LEU A 68 1.77 -6.89 3.90
N GLU A 69 2.09 -8.18 3.88
CA GLU A 69 3.21 -8.74 4.65
C GLU A 69 4.43 -9.03 3.77
N ASN A 70 4.25 -9.26 2.46
CA ASN A 70 5.35 -9.64 1.59
C ASN A 70 6.16 -8.42 1.11
N GLU A 71 7.40 -8.33 1.57
CA GLU A 71 8.32 -7.25 1.21
C GLU A 71 8.54 -7.11 -0.31
N ASN A 72 8.64 -8.23 -1.04
CA ASN A 72 8.83 -8.19 -2.49
C ASN A 72 7.62 -7.62 -3.22
N ASN A 73 6.41 -7.91 -2.73
CA ASN A 73 5.19 -7.34 -3.30
C ASN A 73 5.11 -5.84 -2.99
N ILE A 74 5.46 -5.43 -1.76
CA ILE A 74 5.49 -4.02 -1.36
C ILE A 74 6.47 -3.21 -2.23
N GLU A 75 7.66 -3.75 -2.50
CA GLU A 75 8.67 -3.09 -3.34
C GLU A 75 8.16 -2.86 -4.77
N LYS A 76 7.62 -3.91 -5.40
CA LYS A 76 7.01 -3.81 -6.74
C LYS A 76 5.86 -2.83 -6.80
N LEU A 77 5.03 -2.77 -5.76
CA LEU A 77 3.92 -1.83 -5.69
C LEU A 77 4.38 -0.38 -5.59
N LYS A 78 5.48 -0.11 -4.87
CA LYS A 78 6.10 1.22 -4.87
C LYS A 78 6.62 1.59 -6.24
N GLU A 79 7.29 0.67 -6.93
CA GLU A 79 7.76 0.91 -8.31
C GLU A 79 6.60 1.25 -9.24
N ILE A 80 5.48 0.50 -9.16
CA ILE A 80 4.27 0.80 -9.95
C ILE A 80 3.74 2.21 -9.62
N ALA A 81 3.64 2.58 -8.35
CA ALA A 81 3.21 3.92 -7.94
C ALA A 81 4.10 5.02 -8.54
N GLU A 82 5.42 4.86 -8.45
CA GLU A 82 6.37 5.82 -9.00
C GLU A 82 6.26 5.94 -10.53
N LEU A 83 6.00 4.83 -11.23
CA LEU A 83 5.79 4.85 -12.68
C LEU A 83 4.51 5.60 -13.07
N ILE A 84 3.42 5.42 -12.32
CA ILE A 84 2.17 6.13 -12.54
C ILE A 84 2.36 7.62 -12.27
N GLU A 85 3.07 8.00 -11.20
CA GLU A 85 3.39 9.40 -10.91
C GLU A 85 4.23 10.06 -12.03
N LYS A 86 5.25 9.36 -12.54
CA LYS A 86 6.04 9.83 -13.70
C LYS A 86 5.22 9.98 -14.96
N PHE A 87 4.22 9.12 -15.17
CA PHE A 87 3.29 9.25 -16.28
C PHE A 87 2.37 10.47 -16.12
N ASP A 88 1.83 10.71 -14.93
CA ASP A 88 0.99 11.88 -14.64
C ASP A 88 1.77 13.19 -14.83
N ASN A 89 3.06 13.19 -14.49
CA ASN A 89 3.99 14.30 -14.73
C ASN A 89 4.41 14.44 -16.21
N LYS A 90 3.89 13.60 -17.12
CA LYS A 90 4.20 13.56 -18.56
C LYS A 90 5.66 13.24 -18.88
N GLU A 91 6.40 12.68 -17.92
CA GLU A 91 7.81 12.30 -18.09
C GLU A 91 7.95 10.97 -18.85
N VAL A 92 6.89 10.15 -18.86
CA VAL A 92 6.87 8.82 -19.48
C VAL A 92 5.69 8.71 -20.45
N THR A 93 5.89 8.01 -21.57
CA THR A 93 4.81 7.77 -22.54
C THR A 93 3.92 6.60 -22.13
N LYS A 94 2.66 6.60 -22.57
CA LYS A 94 1.69 5.52 -22.32
C LYS A 94 2.20 4.13 -22.77
N LYS A 95 3.03 4.09 -23.81
CA LYS A 95 3.63 2.84 -24.34
C LYS A 95 4.67 2.27 -23.37
N GLU A 96 5.57 3.12 -22.86
CA GLU A 96 6.56 2.73 -21.84
C GLU A 96 5.86 2.26 -20.55
N LEU A 97 4.88 3.03 -20.06
CA LEU A 97 4.11 2.71 -18.85
C LEU A 97 3.50 1.31 -18.95
N ASN A 98 2.75 1.03 -20.02
CA ASN A 98 2.08 -0.26 -20.19
C ASN A 98 3.07 -1.45 -20.23
N LYS A 99 4.26 -1.25 -20.81
CA LYS A 99 5.29 -2.28 -20.88
C LYS A 99 5.84 -2.61 -19.49
N GLN A 100 6.20 -1.57 -18.73
CA GLN A 100 6.78 -1.72 -17.39
C GLN A 100 5.74 -2.18 -16.36
N TYR A 101 4.52 -1.64 -16.42
CA TYR A 101 3.41 -2.07 -15.58
C TYR A 101 3.14 -3.58 -15.75
N LYS A 102 3.13 -4.08 -16.99
CA LYS A 102 2.88 -5.50 -17.27
C LYS A 102 3.97 -6.43 -16.75
N SER A 103 5.25 -6.02 -16.79
CA SER A 103 6.32 -6.82 -16.20
C SER A 103 6.19 -6.87 -14.68
N LEU A 104 5.94 -5.73 -14.03
CA LEU A 104 5.85 -5.66 -12.57
C LEU A 104 4.67 -6.48 -12.04
N VAL A 105 3.49 -6.36 -12.65
CA VAL A 105 2.31 -7.14 -12.25
C VAL A 105 2.53 -8.64 -12.39
N LYS A 106 3.25 -9.10 -13.41
CA LYS A 106 3.52 -10.53 -13.61
C LYS A 106 4.36 -11.13 -12.48
N GLU A 107 5.18 -10.31 -11.84
CA GLU A 107 6.09 -10.75 -10.79
C GLU A 107 5.49 -10.60 -9.39
N ILE A 108 4.33 -9.96 -9.25
CA ILE A 108 3.58 -9.92 -7.99
C ILE A 108 2.98 -11.31 -7.79
N LYS A 109 3.33 -11.95 -6.66
CA LYS A 109 2.62 -13.18 -6.27
C LYS A 109 1.21 -12.79 -5.86
N PRO A 110 0.16 -13.48 -6.31
CA PRO A 110 -1.17 -13.23 -5.80
C PRO A 110 -1.15 -13.48 -4.29
N GLU A 111 -1.28 -12.42 -3.50
CA GLU A 111 -1.71 -12.49 -2.11
C GLU A 111 -3.24 -12.65 -2.10
N THR A 112 -3.73 -13.66 -2.79
CA THR A 112 -5.09 -14.15 -2.55
C THR A 112 -5.01 -14.88 -1.23
N LYS A 113 -5.48 -14.23 -0.15
CA LYS A 113 -6.26 -14.99 0.83
C LYS A 113 -7.47 -15.49 0.06
N GLU A 114 -7.35 -16.72 -0.44
CA GLU A 114 -8.49 -17.57 -0.71
C GLU A 114 -9.22 -17.68 0.64
N GLU A 115 -10.25 -16.86 0.83
CA GLU A 115 -11.33 -17.24 1.71
C GLU A 115 -12.04 -18.39 0.98
N GLU A 116 -11.67 -19.61 1.36
CA GLU A 116 -12.48 -20.81 1.16
C GLU A 116 -13.80 -20.59 1.91
N ASP A 117 -14.77 -19.97 1.25
CA ASP A 117 -16.17 -20.15 1.62
C ASP A 117 -16.62 -21.52 1.05
N GLU A 118 -16.16 -22.60 1.69
CA GLU A 118 -16.93 -23.86 1.73
C GLU A 118 -18.07 -23.65 2.75
N GLU A 119 -19.20 -23.10 2.29
CA GLU A 119 -20.48 -23.20 2.99
C GLU A 119 -21.15 -24.54 2.63
N ASP A 120 -21.22 -25.41 3.64
CA ASP A 120 -22.25 -26.40 4.03
C ASP A 120 -22.83 -27.41 3.00
#